data_AF-A0A853DQ62-F1
#
_entry.id   AF-A0A853DQ62-F1
#
_cell.length_a   1.000
_cell.length_b   1.000
_cell.length_c   1.000
_cell.angle_alpha   90.00
_cell.angle_beta   90.00
_cell.angle_gamma   90.00
#
_symmetry.space_group_name_H-M   'P 1'
#
loop_
_entity.id
_entity.type
_entity.pdbx_description
1 polymer ?
#
loop_
_entity_poly.entity_id
_entity_poly.type
_entity_poly.pdbx_seq_one_letter_code
_entity_poly.pdbx_strand_id
1 'polypeptide(L)'
;MRIGVYIDGYNLYYGARGICGRSTPGWRWLDLRAMVADVIAERSTWGDVEIENVTYCTARISGTGNPEGQREQDVYLRALTRSNSATRISYGTYVARVATAPLARKGSNGRPALVEPDWPIMIRDDSGRDVPGATFMASIARREEKGSDVNVASHLLIDVLTTPSTLRWLSVMTVTWRTPSRSRGSTSRSGWSIRPKVSAQAGWRAIRPRGPGTTGGIGSTRPI
;
A
#
# COMPACT_ATOMS: atom_id res chain seq x y z
N MET A 1 9.72 -23.25 -12.02
CA MET A 1 8.66 -22.28 -12.42
C MET A 1 9.15 -20.89 -12.11
N ARG A 2 9.12 -19.92 -13.04
CA ARG A 2 9.59 -18.55 -12.80
C ARG A 2 8.43 -17.61 -12.56
N ILE A 3 8.51 -16.78 -11.53
CA ILE A 3 7.38 -15.95 -11.07
C ILE A 3 7.79 -14.48 -10.99
N GLY A 4 6.98 -13.62 -11.61
CA GLY A 4 7.01 -12.18 -11.44
C GLY A 4 5.99 -11.74 -10.39
N VAL A 5 6.40 -10.85 -9.51
CA VAL A 5 5.61 -10.43 -8.33
C VAL A 5 5.41 -8.93 -8.39
N TYR A 6 4.17 -8.47 -8.24
CA TYR A 6 3.82 -7.05 -8.35
C TYR A 6 3.08 -6.61 -7.09
N ILE A 7 3.71 -5.74 -6.33
CA ILE A 7 3.23 -5.34 -5.00
C ILE A 7 2.80 -3.88 -5.07
N ASP A 8 1.55 -3.63 -4.68
CA ASP A 8 1.07 -2.29 -4.36
C ASP A 8 1.52 -1.91 -2.94
N GLY A 9 2.42 -0.93 -2.85
CA GLY A 9 3.03 -0.50 -1.61
C GLY A 9 2.07 0.17 -0.63
N TYR A 10 1.07 0.91 -1.13
CA TYR A 10 0.09 1.60 -0.28
C TYR A 10 -0.90 0.59 0.29
N ASN A 11 -1.42 -0.30 -0.55
CA ASN A 11 -2.28 -1.40 -0.09
C ASN A 11 -1.55 -2.30 0.90
N LEU A 12 -0.30 -2.69 0.63
CA LEU A 12 0.50 -3.47 1.57
C LEU A 12 0.63 -2.76 2.92
N TYR A 13 1.00 -1.48 2.92
CA TYR A 13 1.20 -0.69 4.14
C TYR A 13 -0.09 -0.59 4.98
N TYR A 14 -1.21 -0.18 4.39
CA TYR A 14 -2.45 0.00 5.12
C TYR A 14 -3.07 -1.32 5.58
N GLY A 15 -2.93 -2.40 4.80
CA GLY A 15 -3.37 -3.73 5.21
C GLY A 15 -2.55 -4.29 6.37
N ALA A 16 -1.22 -4.22 6.28
CA ALA A 16 -0.34 -4.65 7.36
C ALA A 16 -0.59 -3.84 8.65
N ARG A 17 -0.79 -2.52 8.53
CA ARG A 17 -1.18 -1.66 9.66
C ARG A 17 -2.50 -2.08 10.31
N GLY A 18 -3.48 -2.51 9.51
CA GLY A 18 -4.78 -2.97 10.00
C GLY A 18 -4.71 -4.29 10.77
N ILE A 19 -3.88 -5.22 10.31
CA ILE A 19 -3.73 -6.56 10.91
C ILE A 19 -2.77 -6.55 12.09
N CYS A 20 -1.60 -5.95 11.91
CA CYS A 20 -0.54 -5.97 12.91
C CYS A 20 -0.77 -4.89 13.98
N GLY A 21 -1.59 -3.88 13.69
CA GLY A 21 -1.74 -2.71 14.55
C GLY A 21 -0.64 -1.66 14.33
N ARG A 22 -0.94 -0.43 14.75
CA ARG A 22 -0.06 0.74 14.54
C ARG A 22 1.28 0.65 15.26
N SER A 23 1.26 0.08 16.47
CA SER A 23 2.38 0.10 17.43
C SER A 23 3.18 -1.19 17.47
N THR A 24 2.90 -2.15 16.59
CA THR A 24 3.63 -3.42 16.56
C THR A 24 4.94 -3.24 15.81
N PRO A 25 6.10 -3.47 16.46
CA PRO A 25 7.40 -3.32 15.80
C PRO A 25 7.62 -4.38 14.71
N GLY A 26 8.48 -4.07 13.74
CA GLY A 26 9.04 -5.06 12.80
C GLY A 26 8.32 -5.20 11.45
N TRP A 27 6.98 -5.14 11.39
CA TRP A 27 6.25 -5.33 10.12
C TRP A 27 6.52 -4.23 9.08
N ARG A 28 6.97 -3.04 9.51
CA ARG A 28 7.36 -1.93 8.62
C ARG A 28 8.64 -2.24 7.83
N TRP A 29 9.46 -3.20 8.26
CA TRP A 29 10.72 -3.60 7.63
C TRP A 29 10.64 -4.99 6.99
N LEU A 30 9.45 -5.34 6.49
CA LEU A 30 9.18 -6.64 5.89
C LEU A 30 10.08 -6.91 4.68
N ASP A 31 10.74 -8.06 4.69
CA ASP A 31 11.36 -8.57 3.47
C ASP A 31 10.27 -9.13 2.53
N LEU A 32 9.94 -8.37 1.50
CA LEU A 32 8.92 -8.67 0.51
C LEU A 32 9.20 -9.97 -0.25
N ARG A 33 10.46 -10.20 -0.63
CA ARG A 33 10.84 -11.42 -1.35
C ARG A 33 10.68 -12.65 -0.47
N ALA A 34 11.16 -12.56 0.77
CA ALA A 34 11.01 -13.66 1.73
C ALA A 34 9.53 -13.92 2.05
N MET A 35 8.75 -12.85 2.30
CA MET A 35 7.30 -12.96 2.52
C MET A 35 6.61 -13.69 1.36
N VAL A 36 6.94 -13.33 0.13
CA VAL A 36 6.29 -13.95 -1.05
C VAL A 36 6.72 -15.41 -1.19
N ALA A 37 7.99 -15.74 -0.94
CA ALA A 37 8.47 -17.11 -0.94
C ALA A 37 7.73 -17.97 0.10
N ASP A 38 7.61 -17.47 1.34
CA ASP A 38 6.89 -18.15 2.44
C ASP A 38 5.41 -18.37 2.05
N VAL A 39 4.77 -17.35 1.48
CA VAL A 39 3.37 -17.43 1.03
C VAL A 39 3.19 -18.44 -0.11
N ILE A 40 4.09 -18.49 -1.08
CA ILE A 40 4.02 -19.46 -2.18
C ILE A 40 4.18 -20.87 -1.64
N ALA A 41 5.15 -21.10 -0.75
CA ALA A 41 5.39 -22.39 -0.13
C ALA A 41 4.18 -22.88 0.70
N GLU A 42 3.50 -21.97 1.40
CA GLU A 42 2.35 -22.32 2.24
C GLU A 42 1.02 -22.47 1.49
N ARG A 43 0.83 -21.76 0.37
CA ARG A 43 -0.51 -21.55 -0.22
C ARG A 43 -0.66 -22.09 -1.63
N SER A 44 0.44 -22.39 -2.32
CA SER A 44 0.40 -22.88 -3.70
C SER A 44 0.64 -24.39 -3.76
N THR A 45 0.18 -25.01 -4.84
CA THR A 45 0.54 -26.38 -5.21
C THR A 45 1.67 -26.38 -6.25
N TRP A 46 2.36 -25.25 -6.41
CA TRP A 46 3.45 -25.13 -7.37
C TRP A 46 4.68 -25.86 -6.85
N GLY A 47 5.39 -26.56 -7.75
CA GLY A 47 6.66 -27.23 -7.43
C GLY A 47 7.80 -26.22 -7.25
N ASP A 48 8.97 -26.51 -7.81
CA ASP A 48 10.11 -25.60 -7.70
C ASP A 48 9.80 -24.23 -8.30
N VAL A 49 9.83 -23.20 -7.46
CA VAL A 49 9.56 -21.81 -7.83
C VAL A 49 10.82 -20.97 -7.70
N GLU A 50 11.08 -20.17 -8.72
CA GLU A 50 12.07 -19.11 -8.74
C GLU A 50 11.35 -17.76 -8.83
N ILE A 51 11.56 -16.88 -7.84
CA ILE A 51 11.04 -15.51 -7.87
C ILE A 51 11.98 -14.67 -8.73
N GLU A 52 11.64 -14.51 -10.00
CA GLU A 52 12.44 -13.79 -10.99
C GLU A 52 12.46 -12.29 -10.69
N ASN A 53 11.28 -11.69 -10.50
CA ASN A 53 11.16 -10.25 -10.24
C ASN A 53 10.20 -9.95 -9.09
N VAL A 54 10.55 -8.91 -8.32
CA VAL A 54 9.66 -8.28 -7.35
C VAL A 54 9.58 -6.79 -7.68
N THR A 55 8.47 -6.38 -8.29
CA THR A 55 8.18 -5.00 -8.66
C THR A 55 7.32 -4.36 -7.59
N TYR A 56 7.91 -3.42 -6.84
CA TYR A 56 7.24 -2.65 -5.81
C TYR A 56 6.70 -1.34 -6.41
N CYS A 57 5.38 -1.24 -6.56
CA CYS A 57 4.69 -0.06 -7.09
C CYS A 57 4.28 0.85 -5.95
N THR A 58 4.70 2.11 -6.00
CA THR A 58 4.45 3.10 -4.94
C THR A 58 4.47 4.50 -5.51
N ALA A 59 4.18 5.52 -4.72
CA ALA A 59 4.43 6.92 -5.04
C ALA A 59 5.18 7.58 -3.90
N ARG A 60 6.15 8.43 -4.24
CA ARG A 60 6.92 9.20 -3.26
C ARG A 60 6.06 10.27 -2.63
N ILE A 61 6.03 10.29 -1.29
CA ILE A 61 5.34 11.36 -0.58
C ILE A 61 6.17 12.65 -0.66
N SER A 62 5.47 13.78 -0.76
CA SER A 62 6.11 15.09 -0.71
C SER A 62 6.50 15.48 0.73
N GLY A 63 7.70 16.03 0.89
CA GLY A 63 8.19 16.55 2.17
C GLY A 63 7.55 17.87 2.61
N THR A 64 6.88 18.62 1.72
CA THR A 64 6.41 20.02 1.97
C THR A 64 5.52 20.18 3.21
N GLY A 65 4.83 19.13 3.66
CA GLY A 65 4.07 19.13 4.92
C GLY A 65 4.32 17.92 5.81
N ASN A 66 5.27 17.06 5.45
CA ASN A 66 5.70 15.90 6.24
C ASN A 66 7.14 15.49 5.87
N PRO A 67 8.16 16.30 6.24
CA PRO A 67 9.55 16.00 5.90
C PRO A 67 10.04 14.69 6.53
N GLU A 68 9.57 14.38 7.73
CA GLU A 68 9.91 13.15 8.44
C GLU A 68 9.38 11.92 7.71
N GLY A 69 8.10 11.90 7.35
CA GLY A 69 7.53 10.78 6.59
C GLY A 69 8.23 10.57 5.25
N GLN A 70 8.62 11.65 4.55
CA GLN A 70 9.39 11.54 3.31
C GLN A 70 10.73 10.85 3.55
N ARG A 71 11.46 11.30 4.57
CA ARG A 71 12.75 10.71 4.96
C ARG A 71 12.59 9.23 5.33
N GLU A 72 11.58 8.88 6.13
CA GLU A 72 11.29 7.50 6.51
C GLU A 72 10.98 6.63 5.28
N GLN A 73 10.15 7.12 4.36
CA GLN A 73 9.85 6.42 3.12
C GLN A 73 11.11 6.22 2.28
N ASP A 74 11.95 7.23 2.13
CA ASP A 74 13.21 7.12 1.37
C ASP A 74 14.18 6.12 1.99
N VAL A 75 14.25 6.04 3.34
CA VAL A 75 15.05 5.00 4.01
C VAL A 75 14.48 3.62 3.67
N TYR A 76 13.16 3.43 3.76
CA TYR A 76 12.51 2.16 3.44
C TYR A 76 12.73 1.74 1.98
N LEU A 77 12.53 2.63 1.02
CA LEU A 77 12.75 2.34 -0.40
C LEU A 77 14.21 1.99 -0.70
N ARG A 78 15.17 2.70 -0.09
CA ARG A 78 16.59 2.34 -0.19
C ARG A 78 16.87 0.96 0.41
N ALA A 79 16.25 0.63 1.53
CA ALA A 79 16.43 -0.68 2.16
C ALA A 79 15.90 -1.80 1.26
N LEU A 80 14.73 -1.63 0.65
CA LEU A 80 14.15 -2.60 -0.31
C LEU A 80 15.09 -2.91 -1.47
N THR A 81 15.69 -1.87 -2.07
CA THR A 81 16.64 -2.03 -3.17
C THR A 81 17.94 -2.68 -2.69
N ARG A 82 18.54 -2.18 -1.60
CA ARG A 82 19.84 -2.66 -1.12
C ARG A 82 19.83 -4.10 -0.62
N SER A 83 18.70 -4.57 -0.09
CA SER A 83 18.55 -5.95 0.35
C SER A 83 18.13 -6.91 -0.76
N ASN A 84 17.83 -6.40 -1.96
CA ASN A 84 17.20 -7.15 -3.05
C ASN A 84 15.81 -7.71 -2.66
N SER A 85 15.16 -7.09 -1.69
CA SER A 85 13.78 -7.42 -1.30
C SER A 85 12.79 -7.00 -2.39
N ALA A 86 13.08 -5.90 -3.10
CA ALA A 86 12.43 -5.54 -4.36
C ALA A 86 13.48 -5.46 -5.48
N THR A 87 13.25 -6.14 -6.60
CA THR A 87 14.09 -6.04 -7.81
C THR A 87 13.93 -4.67 -8.47
N ARG A 88 12.70 -4.15 -8.49
CA ARG A 88 12.35 -2.90 -9.14
C ARG A 88 11.39 -2.09 -8.27
N ILE A 89 11.56 -0.77 -8.27
CA ILE A 89 10.59 0.16 -7.70
C ILE A 89 9.97 0.95 -8.85
N SER A 90 8.64 0.94 -8.95
CA SER A 90 7.88 1.73 -9.93
C SER A 90 7.17 2.88 -9.23
N TYR A 91 7.50 4.11 -9.63
CA TYR A 91 6.93 5.31 -9.04
C TYR A 91 5.68 5.78 -9.81
N GLY A 92 4.56 5.91 -9.10
CA GLY A 92 3.43 6.73 -9.48
C GLY A 92 3.60 8.18 -9.04
N THR A 93 2.51 8.93 -9.01
CA THR A 93 2.51 10.35 -8.66
C THR A 93 1.82 10.58 -7.33
N TYR A 94 2.36 11.49 -6.53
CA TYR A 94 1.69 11.97 -5.33
C TYR A 94 1.15 13.37 -5.58
N VAL A 95 -0.19 13.49 -5.62
CA VAL A 95 -0.87 14.73 -5.99
C VAL A 95 -1.27 15.47 -4.73
N ALA A 96 -0.80 16.71 -4.61
CA ALA A 96 -1.25 17.66 -3.59
C ALA A 96 -2.03 18.78 -4.27
N ARG A 97 -3.28 18.99 -3.84
CA ARG A 97 -4.14 20.04 -4.39
C ARG A 97 -5.07 20.61 -3.33
N VAL A 98 -5.55 21.82 -3.57
CA VAL A 98 -6.73 22.32 -2.86
C VAL A 98 -7.97 21.63 -3.43
N ALA A 99 -8.86 21.16 -2.56
CA ALA A 99 -10.15 20.61 -2.93
C ALA A 99 -11.24 21.27 -2.09
N THR A 100 -12.39 21.53 -2.68
CA THR A 100 -13.57 21.99 -1.93
C THR A 100 -14.47 20.79 -1.65
N ALA A 101 -14.90 20.64 -0.41
CA ALA A 101 -15.77 19.54 0.03
C ALA A 101 -16.76 20.01 1.11
N PRO A 102 -17.91 19.34 1.27
CA PRO A 102 -18.81 19.60 2.39
C PRO A 102 -18.11 19.42 3.74
N LEU A 103 -18.38 20.33 4.67
CA LEU A 103 -17.91 20.24 6.04
C LEU A 103 -18.61 19.06 6.74
N ALA A 104 -17.83 18.21 7.38
CA ALA A 104 -18.35 17.04 8.07
C ALA A 104 -17.61 16.79 9.38
N ARG A 105 -18.33 16.23 10.36
CA ARG A 105 -17.76 15.58 11.54
C ARG A 105 -17.60 14.10 11.28
N LYS A 106 -16.81 13.44 12.13
CA LYS A 106 -16.72 11.97 12.12
C LYS A 106 -18.02 11.38 12.68
N GLY A 107 -18.77 10.66 11.85
CA GLY A 107 -19.96 9.94 12.26
C GLY A 107 -19.66 8.68 13.09
N SER A 108 -20.69 8.12 13.72
CA SER A 108 -20.61 6.96 14.63
C SER A 108 -20.04 5.70 13.98
N ASN A 109 -20.22 5.52 12.68
CA ASN A 109 -19.68 4.42 11.87
C ASN A 109 -18.36 4.79 11.14
N GLY A 110 -17.76 5.92 11.49
CA GLY A 110 -16.56 6.45 10.81
C GLY A 110 -16.82 7.07 9.43
N ARG A 111 -18.06 7.09 8.94
CA ARG A 111 -18.45 7.84 7.74
C ARG A 111 -18.59 9.33 8.06
N PRO A 112 -18.41 10.24 7.09
CA PRO A 112 -18.65 11.66 7.30
C PRO A 112 -20.13 11.90 7.63
N ALA A 113 -20.39 12.63 8.72
CA ALA A 113 -21.69 13.20 9.03
C ALA A 113 -21.63 14.70 8.74
N LEU A 114 -22.43 15.18 7.78
CA LEU A 114 -22.39 16.59 7.39
C LEU A 114 -22.73 17.49 8.57
N VAL A 115 -22.07 18.65 8.62
CA VAL A 115 -22.44 19.70 9.57
C VAL A 115 -23.57 20.49 8.93
N GLU A 116 -24.73 20.48 9.60
CA GLU A 116 -25.90 21.27 9.21
C GLU A 116 -25.87 22.63 9.93
N PRO A 117 -26.53 23.67 9.38
CA PRO A 117 -26.67 24.96 10.04
C PRO A 117 -27.42 24.81 11.35
N ASP A 118 -26.79 25.23 12.45
CA ASP A 118 -27.38 25.27 13.78
C ASP A 118 -26.59 26.26 14.64
N TRP A 119 -27.19 26.75 15.72
CA TRP A 119 -26.50 27.67 16.62
C TRP A 119 -25.23 27.03 17.20
N PRO A 120 -24.10 27.76 17.21
CA PRO A 120 -24.00 29.22 17.12
C PRO A 120 -23.89 29.81 15.71
N ILE A 121 -23.88 29.01 14.64
CA ILE A 121 -23.70 29.48 13.25
C ILE A 121 -24.91 29.05 12.40
N MET A 122 -25.88 29.96 12.26
CA MET A 122 -27.06 29.76 11.41
C MET A 122 -26.87 30.41 10.03
N ILE A 123 -27.44 29.79 8.99
CA ILE A 123 -27.49 30.36 7.63
C ILE A 123 -28.90 30.87 7.34
N ARG A 124 -28.98 32.08 6.78
CA ARG A 124 -30.22 32.72 6.37
C ARG A 124 -30.17 33.13 4.90
N ASP A 125 -31.33 33.13 4.25
CA ASP A 125 -31.50 33.71 2.91
C ASP A 125 -31.52 35.25 2.96
N ASP A 126 -31.59 35.88 1.80
CA ASP A 126 -31.68 37.35 1.67
C ASP A 126 -32.93 37.96 2.33
N SER A 127 -33.97 37.14 2.51
CA SER A 127 -35.23 37.47 3.17
C SER A 127 -35.15 37.27 4.70
N GLY A 128 -34.00 36.85 5.23
CA GLY A 128 -33.76 36.65 6.65
C GLY A 128 -34.33 35.35 7.23
N ARG A 129 -34.79 34.41 6.39
CA ARG A 129 -35.32 33.12 6.82
C ARG A 129 -34.21 32.08 6.97
N ASP A 130 -34.31 31.23 7.98
CA ASP A 130 -33.34 30.15 8.22
C ASP A 130 -33.37 29.13 7.06
N VAL A 131 -32.19 28.64 6.68
CA VAL A 131 -32.00 27.65 5.60
C VAL A 131 -31.46 26.34 6.19
N PRO A 132 -32.32 25.46 6.72
CA PRO A 132 -31.90 24.25 7.45
C PRO A 132 -31.15 23.21 6.59
N GLY A 133 -31.25 23.31 5.26
CA GLY A 133 -30.53 22.44 4.32
C GLY A 133 -29.26 23.04 3.73
N ALA A 134 -28.82 24.21 4.19
CA ALA A 134 -27.61 24.82 3.64
C ALA A 134 -26.37 23.97 3.93
N THR A 135 -25.45 23.89 2.97
CA THR A 135 -24.22 23.10 3.12
C THR A 135 -23.04 24.01 3.38
N PHE A 136 -22.37 23.83 4.51
CA PHE A 136 -21.07 24.45 4.72
C PHE A 136 -20.02 23.79 3.82
N MET A 137 -19.30 24.59 3.04
CA MET A 137 -18.22 24.12 2.18
C MET A 137 -16.86 24.52 2.77
N ALA A 138 -15.88 23.63 2.71
CA ALA A 138 -14.53 23.89 3.18
C ALA A 138 -13.50 23.63 2.08
N SER A 139 -12.50 24.51 1.97
CA SER A 139 -11.30 24.27 1.18
C SER A 139 -10.30 23.46 2.01
N ILE A 140 -9.96 22.27 1.54
CA ILE A 140 -9.06 21.34 2.21
C ILE A 140 -7.80 21.12 1.38
N ALA A 141 -6.66 20.95 2.06
CA ALA A 141 -5.45 20.43 1.45
C ALA A 141 -5.59 18.90 1.27
N ARG A 142 -5.94 18.46 0.07
CA ARG A 142 -6.07 17.04 -0.26
C ARG A 142 -4.76 16.51 -0.84
N ARG A 143 -4.28 15.43 -0.25
CA ARG A 143 -3.10 14.69 -0.72
C ARG A 143 -3.51 13.27 -1.06
N GLU A 144 -3.16 12.81 -2.24
CA GLU A 144 -3.57 11.50 -2.73
C GLU A 144 -2.45 10.87 -3.55
N GLU A 145 -2.24 9.58 -3.33
CA GLU A 145 -1.40 8.79 -4.21
C GLU A 145 -2.18 8.43 -5.49
N LYS A 146 -1.50 8.43 -6.63
CA LYS A 146 -2.06 8.05 -7.94
C LYS A 146 -1.11 7.12 -8.67
N GLY A 147 -1.66 6.02 -9.17
CA GLY A 147 -1.04 5.21 -10.22
C GLY A 147 -0.22 4.02 -9.73
N SER A 148 -0.16 3.72 -8.42
CA SER A 148 0.46 2.48 -7.91
C SER A 148 -0.26 1.23 -8.42
N ASP A 149 -1.60 1.23 -8.39
CA ASP A 149 -2.48 0.20 -8.95
C ASP A 149 -2.36 0.09 -10.48
N VAL A 150 -2.34 1.22 -11.17
CA VAL A 150 -2.11 1.30 -12.63
C VAL A 150 -0.74 0.74 -12.98
N ASN A 151 0.29 1.05 -12.20
CA ASN A 151 1.63 0.51 -12.39
C ASN A 151 1.66 -1.01 -12.20
N VAL A 152 1.00 -1.54 -11.16
CA VAL A 152 0.87 -2.99 -10.96
C VAL A 152 0.25 -3.64 -12.19
N ALA A 153 -0.89 -3.12 -12.67
CA ALA A 153 -1.57 -3.67 -13.85
C ALA A 153 -0.72 -3.55 -15.13
N SER A 154 -0.01 -2.44 -15.31
CA SER A 154 0.79 -2.18 -16.50
C SER A 154 2.01 -3.09 -16.56
N HIS A 155 2.78 -3.20 -15.48
CA HIS A 155 3.95 -4.10 -15.43
C HIS A 155 3.54 -5.56 -15.60
N LEU A 156 2.44 -5.96 -14.97
CA LEU A 156 1.83 -7.28 -15.19
C LEU A 156 1.55 -7.53 -16.66
N LEU A 157 0.82 -6.62 -17.32
CA LEU A 157 0.41 -6.81 -18.72
C LEU A 157 1.61 -6.82 -19.66
N ILE A 158 2.58 -5.94 -19.45
CA ILE A 158 3.82 -5.91 -20.23
C ILE A 158 4.53 -7.25 -20.10
N ASP A 159 4.80 -7.72 -18.89
CA ASP A 159 5.51 -8.98 -18.67
C ASP A 159 4.76 -10.19 -19.26
N VAL A 160 3.43 -10.21 -19.19
CA VAL A 160 2.62 -11.27 -19.84
C VAL A 160 2.75 -11.25 -21.36
N LEU A 161 2.83 -10.07 -21.98
CA LEU A 161 2.77 -9.91 -23.43
C LEU A 161 4.14 -9.94 -24.12
N THR A 162 5.20 -9.54 -23.43
CA THR A 162 6.54 -9.42 -24.02
C THR A 162 7.47 -10.57 -23.68
N THR A 163 7.09 -11.44 -22.74
CA THR A 163 7.93 -12.56 -22.31
C THR A 163 7.72 -13.76 -23.25
N PRO A 164 8.77 -14.27 -23.94
CA PRO A 164 8.64 -15.36 -24.93
C PRO A 164 8.02 -16.64 -24.37
N SER A 165 7.25 -17.35 -25.21
CA SER A 165 6.46 -18.54 -24.88
C SER A 165 7.23 -19.77 -24.36
N THR A 166 8.56 -19.77 -24.38
CA THR A 166 9.42 -20.77 -23.72
C THR A 166 9.59 -20.52 -22.22
N LEU A 167 9.27 -19.32 -21.74
CA LEU A 167 9.16 -18.97 -20.32
C LEU A 167 7.72 -19.22 -19.85
N ARG A 168 7.33 -20.50 -19.77
CA ARG A 168 6.03 -20.83 -19.18
C ARG A 168 6.01 -20.39 -17.71
N TRP A 169 4.83 -19.89 -17.30
CA TRP A 169 4.32 -19.79 -15.93
C TRP A 169 4.54 -18.49 -15.14
N LEU A 170 4.28 -17.32 -15.75
CA LEU A 170 4.10 -16.08 -14.97
C LEU A 170 2.80 -16.18 -14.15
N SER A 171 2.89 -16.59 -12.89
CA SER A 171 1.78 -16.46 -11.97
C SER A 171 1.84 -15.07 -11.33
N VAL A 172 0.93 -14.20 -11.75
CA VAL A 172 0.95 -12.82 -11.27
C VAL A 172 0.30 -12.78 -9.90
N MET A 173 1.09 -12.40 -8.91
CA MET A 173 0.61 -12.09 -7.58
C MET A 173 0.42 -10.59 -7.41
N THR A 174 -0.83 -10.17 -7.19
CA THR A 174 -1.17 -8.83 -6.72
C THR A 174 -1.57 -8.90 -5.25
N VAL A 175 -0.88 -8.18 -4.38
CA VAL A 175 -1.28 -8.02 -2.98
C VAL A 175 -2.24 -6.82 -2.89
N THR A 176 -3.54 -7.09 -2.95
CA THR A 176 -4.60 -6.06 -2.83
C THR A 176 -5.55 -6.42 -1.71
N TRP A 177 -5.88 -5.46 -0.85
CA TRP A 177 -6.82 -5.69 0.26
C TRP A 177 -8.24 -5.28 -0.14
N ARG A 178 -9.19 -6.21 -0.08
CA ARG A 178 -10.64 -5.93 -0.12
C ARG A 178 -11.28 -6.35 1.20
N THR A 179 -12.20 -5.54 1.71
CA THR A 179 -13.21 -6.01 2.68
C THR A 179 -13.98 -7.19 2.07
N PRO A 180 -14.29 -8.24 2.84
CA PRO A 180 -14.94 -9.42 2.29
C PRO A 180 -16.31 -9.06 1.71
N SER A 181 -16.46 -9.17 0.39
CA SER A 181 -17.75 -9.27 -0.29
C SER A 181 -17.80 -10.62 -1.01
N ARG A 182 -18.96 -11.28 -0.92
CA ARG A 182 -19.26 -12.58 -1.54
C ARG A 182 -19.04 -12.48 -3.05
N SER A 183 -18.26 -13.41 -3.59
CA SER A 183 -17.93 -13.51 -5.01
C SER A 183 -19.08 -14.10 -5.84
N ARG A 184 -19.09 -13.78 -7.14
CA ARG A 184 -19.46 -14.70 -8.22
C ARG A 184 -18.36 -14.67 -9.28
N GLY A 185 -18.05 -15.85 -9.81
CA GLY A 185 -16.83 -16.14 -10.57
C GLY A 185 -16.87 -15.81 -12.05
N SER A 186 -15.71 -15.98 -12.69
CA SER A 186 -15.53 -16.22 -14.12
C SER A 186 -14.10 -16.70 -14.37
N THR A 187 -13.94 -17.61 -15.32
CA THR A 187 -12.76 -18.42 -15.64
C THR A 187 -11.83 -17.80 -16.70
N SER A 188 -10.58 -18.29 -16.67
CA SER A 188 -9.50 -18.28 -17.69
C SER A 188 -8.44 -17.15 -17.64
N ARG A 189 -7.17 -17.59 -17.74
CA ARG A 189 -5.86 -16.98 -17.38
C ARG A 189 -5.51 -17.09 -15.89
N SER A 190 -4.40 -17.77 -15.59
CA SER A 190 -3.92 -18.06 -14.23
C SER A 190 -3.32 -16.82 -13.56
N GLY A 191 -4.15 -15.83 -13.25
CA GLY A 191 -3.82 -14.76 -12.30
C GLY A 191 -4.22 -15.20 -10.89
N TRP A 192 -3.30 -15.15 -9.93
CA TRP A 192 -3.55 -15.51 -8.54
C TRP A 192 -3.48 -14.27 -7.65
N SER A 193 -4.61 -13.85 -7.08
CA SER A 193 -4.64 -12.82 -6.04
C SER A 193 -4.55 -13.49 -4.67
N ILE A 194 -3.45 -13.26 -3.95
CA ILE A 194 -3.29 -13.79 -2.58
C ILE A 194 -3.80 -12.76 -1.58
N ARG A 195 -4.65 -13.24 -0.66
CA ARG A 195 -5.10 -12.53 0.53
C ARG A 195 -4.24 -12.99 1.70
N PRO A 196 -3.29 -12.20 2.20
CA PRO A 196 -2.50 -12.63 3.34
C PRO A 196 -3.43 -12.74 4.57
N LYS A 197 -3.64 -13.97 5.08
CA LYS A 197 -4.04 -14.16 6.48
C LYS A 197 -2.75 -14.25 7.28
N VAL A 198 -2.14 -13.11 7.56
CA VAL A 198 -0.97 -13.08 8.45
C VAL A 198 -1.50 -13.08 9.87
N SER A 199 -1.32 -14.18 10.60
CA SER A 199 -1.58 -14.19 12.03
C SER A 199 -0.45 -13.42 12.73
N ALA A 200 -0.74 -12.77 13.86
CA ALA A 200 0.25 -12.03 14.66
C ALA A 200 1.40 -12.91 15.21
N GLN A 201 1.37 -14.24 14.96
CA GLN A 201 2.34 -15.21 15.44
C GLN A 201 3.33 -15.69 14.36
N ALA A 202 3.18 -15.29 13.09
CA ALA A 202 4.15 -15.62 12.05
C ALA A 202 5.46 -14.84 12.26
N GLY A 203 6.58 -15.54 12.43
CA GLY A 203 7.90 -14.93 12.65
C GLY A 203 8.31 -14.03 11.48
N TRP A 204 8.27 -12.71 11.70
CA TRP A 204 8.61 -11.72 10.68
C TRP A 204 10.11 -11.75 10.37
N ARG A 205 10.47 -12.06 9.12
CA ARG A 205 11.83 -11.85 8.62
C ARG A 205 11.99 -10.38 8.23
N ALA A 206 12.67 -9.62 9.08
CA ALA A 206 13.05 -8.25 8.78
C ALA A 206 14.16 -8.23 7.72
N ILE A 207 14.17 -7.19 6.89
CA ILE A 207 15.28 -6.90 5.97
C ILE A 207 16.59 -6.87 6.77
N ARG A 208 17.49 -7.82 6.49
CA ARG A 208 18.84 -7.83 7.07
C ARG A 208 19.77 -6.99 6.19
N PRO A 209 20.56 -6.07 6.74
CA PRO A 209 21.59 -5.40 5.95
C PRO A 209 22.61 -6.44 5.46
N ARG A 210 22.92 -6.43 4.16
CA ARG A 210 24.12 -7.14 3.67
C ARG A 210 25.33 -6.39 4.22
N GLY A 211 25.97 -6.95 5.23
CA GLY A 211 27.16 -6.35 5.82
C GLY A 211 28.33 -6.33 4.84
N PRO A 212 29.16 -5.27 4.83
CA PRO A 212 30.55 -5.43 4.45
C PRO A 212 31.26 -6.25 5.52
N GLY A 213 32.25 -7.06 5.12
CA GLY A 213 33.02 -7.90 6.04
C GLY A 213 33.52 -7.11 7.27
N THR A 214 33.29 -7.71 8.45
CA THR A 214 34.02 -7.53 9.72
C THR A 214 34.75 -6.19 9.96
N THR A 215 34.19 -5.32 10.80
CA THR A 215 34.62 -5.04 12.21
C THR A 215 34.05 -3.70 12.68
N GLY A 216 33.75 -3.59 13.98
CA GLY A 216 33.48 -2.33 14.67
C GLY A 216 32.00 -2.06 14.96
N GLY A 217 31.59 -2.32 16.20
CA GLY A 217 30.20 -2.16 16.67
C GLY A 217 29.74 -0.71 16.74
N ILE A 218 28.45 -0.48 16.50
CA ILE A 218 27.75 0.75 16.88
C ILE A 218 26.31 0.41 17.27
N GLY A 219 25.97 0.78 18.51
CA GLY A 219 24.74 1.52 18.82
C GLY A 219 23.41 0.79 18.68
N SER A 220 22.91 0.33 19.84
CA SER A 220 21.49 0.26 20.16
C SER A 220 20.71 1.44 19.55
N THR A 221 19.89 1.16 18.55
CA THR A 221 18.86 2.07 18.06
C THR A 221 17.51 1.45 18.37
N ARG A 222 16.80 2.09 19.31
CA ARG A 222 15.43 1.73 19.72
C ARG A 222 14.48 1.87 18.51
N PRO A 223 13.54 0.94 18.29
CA PRO A 223 12.57 1.06 17.22
C PRO A 223 11.42 2.02 17.60
N ILE A 224 11.06 2.86 16.62
CA ILE A 224 9.88 3.76 16.57
C ILE A 224 8.63 2.95 16.19
#